data_AF-A0A3P2A2C6-F1
#
_entry.id   AF-A0A3P2A2C6-F1
#
_cell.length_a   1.000
_cell.length_b   1.000
_cell.length_c   1.000
_cell.angle_alpha   90.00
_cell.angle_beta   90.00
_cell.angle_gamma   90.00
#
_symmetry.space_group_name_H-M   'P 1'
#
loop_
_entity.id
_entity.type
_entity.pdbx_description
1 polymer ?
#
loop_
_entity_poly.entity_id
_entity_poly.type
_entity_poly.pdbx_seq_one_letter_code
_entity_poly.pdbx_strand_id
1 'polypeptide(L)' 'MFWDERYNSENYVYNTQANIFLQEIAYHLPSSGRALDLAAGEGRNAVFLAERGLSVTAADASSVGLAKAH' A
#
# COMPACT_ATOMS: atom_id res chain seq x y z
N MET A 1 -14.63 -11.63 -7.32
CA MET A 1 -14.67 -10.20 -7.74
C MET A 1 -13.39 -9.93 -8.50
N PHE A 2 -13.41 -9.09 -9.54
CA PHE A 2 -12.29 -8.94 -10.47
C PHE A 2 -10.92 -8.73 -9.79
N TRP A 3 -10.84 -7.90 -8.74
CA TRP A 3 -9.57 -7.63 -8.05
C TRP A 3 -9.09 -8.77 -7.15
N ASP A 4 -10.00 -9.50 -6.49
CA ASP A 4 -9.60 -10.71 -5.75
C ASP A 4 -8.99 -11.74 -6.71
N GLU A 5 -9.64 -11.98 -7.86
CA GLU A 5 -9.12 -12.92 -8.87
C GLU A 5 -7.74 -12.49 -9.38
N ARG A 6 -7.52 -11.19 -9.56
CA ARG A 6 -6.24 -10.64 -9.98
C ARG A 6 -5.15 -10.80 -8.92
N TYR A 7 -5.47 -10.62 -7.64
CA TYR A 7 -4.51 -10.70 -6.54
C TYR A 7 -4.35 -12.11 -5.94
N ASN A 8 -5.18 -13.07 -6.35
CA ASN A 8 -5.16 -14.46 -5.88
C ASN A 8 -4.00 -15.27 -6.47
N SER A 9 -2.77 -14.86 -6.16
CA SER A 9 -1.54 -15.59 -6.40
C SER A 9 -0.56 -15.32 -5.24
N GLU A 10 0.43 -16.17 -5.05
CA GLU A 10 1.44 -15.96 -4.01
C GLU A 10 2.36 -14.77 -4.31
N ASN A 11 2.58 -14.47 -5.60
CA ASN A 11 3.40 -13.35 -6.02
C ASN A 11 2.64 -12.01 -5.93
N TYR A 12 3.39 -10.92 -5.82
CA TYR A 12 2.85 -9.57 -5.97
C TYR A 12 2.65 -9.24 -7.44
N VAL A 13 1.46 -8.79 -7.82
CA VAL A 13 1.13 -8.37 -9.18
C VAL A 13 1.90 -7.11 -9.57
N TYR A 14 2.11 -6.20 -8.61
CA TYR A 14 2.69 -4.87 -8.85
C TYR A 14 4.04 -4.64 -8.17
N ASN A 15 4.74 -5.71 -7.77
CA ASN A 15 5.93 -5.67 -6.89
C ASN A 15 5.67 -5.05 -5.50
N THR A 16 6.69 -5.10 -4.63
CA THR A 16 6.61 -4.64 -3.24
C THR A 16 7.17 -3.23 -3.02
N GLN A 17 7.86 -2.65 -4.00
CA GLN A 17 8.41 -1.30 -3.85
C GLN A 17 7.31 -0.25 -4.04
N ALA A 18 7.29 0.76 -3.17
CA ALA A 18 6.39 1.89 -3.31
C ALA A 18 6.54 2.56 -4.69
N ASN A 19 5.48 3.23 -5.13
CA ASN A 19 5.52 4.04 -6.34
C ASN A 19 6.70 5.05 -6.28
N ILE A 20 7.49 5.13 -7.35
CA ILE A 20 8.67 6.01 -7.44
C ILE A 20 8.32 7.46 -7.10
N PHE A 21 7.20 7.98 -7.61
CA PHE A 21 6.76 9.34 -7.32
C PHE A 21 6.54 9.55 -5.81
N LEU A 22 5.93 8.58 -5.13
CA LEU A 22 5.72 8.64 -3.69
C LEU A 22 7.06 8.67 -2.93
N GLN A 23 8.05 7.90 -3.39
CA GLN A 23 9.39 7.90 -2.82
C GLN A 23 10.08 9.27 -3.01
N GLU A 24 9.97 9.87 -4.19
CA GLU A 24 10.56 11.17 -4.53
C GLU A 24 9.99 12.30 -3.68
N ILE A 25 8.66 12.33 -3.47
CA ILE A 25 8.02 13.38 -2.67
C ILE A 25 8.02 13.10 -1.18
N ALA A 26 8.49 11.92 -0.74
CA ALA A 26 8.33 11.45 0.64
C ALA A 26 8.90 12.42 1.67
N TYR A 27 9.98 13.12 1.33
CA TYR A 27 10.60 14.15 2.18
C TYR A 27 9.67 15.31 2.52
N HIS A 28 8.69 15.61 1.66
CA HIS A 28 7.68 16.65 1.88
C HIS A 28 6.47 16.16 2.69
N LEU A 29 6.37 14.86 2.96
CA LEU A 29 5.28 14.28 3.74
C LEU A 29 5.61 14.29 5.24
N PRO A 30 4.60 14.33 6.12
CA PRO A 30 4.81 14.18 7.55
C PRO A 30 5.54 12.87 7.89
N SER A 31 6.40 12.92 8.91
CA SER A 31 7.10 11.74 9.46
C SER A 31 6.35 11.09 10.64
N SER A 32 5.20 11.63 11.02
CA SER A 32 4.33 11.09 12.06
C SER A 32 2.89 11.56 11.85
N GLY A 33 1.94 10.90 12.51
CA GLY A 33 0.51 11.17 12.35
C GLY A 33 -0.19 10.04 11.61
N ARG A 34 -1.24 10.38 10.85
CA ARG A 34 -2.11 9.40 10.18
C ARG A 34 -2.06 9.58 8.67
N ALA A 35 -2.11 8.47 7.94
CA ALA A 35 -2.28 8.47 6.49
C ALA A 35 -3.40 7.50 6.08
N LEU A 36 -4.06 7.81 4.97
CA LEU A 36 -5.09 6.99 4.35
C LEU A 36 -4.65 6.65 2.93
N ASP A 37 -4.48 5.35 2.64
CA ASP A 37 -4.18 4.83 1.31
C ASP A 37 -5.45 4.19 0.72
N LEU A 38 -5.97 4.78 -0.35
CA LEU A 38 -7.21 4.36 -0.99
C LEU A 38 -6.91 3.55 -2.25
N ALA A 39 -7.66 2.47 -2.45
CA ALA A 39 -7.37 1.48 -3.48
C ALA A 39 -5.92 0.96 -3.35
N ALA A 40 -5.56 0.59 -2.12
CA ALA A 40 -4.19 0.22 -1.76
C ALA A 40 -3.70 -1.06 -2.46
N GLY A 41 -4.61 -1.87 -3.01
CA GLY A 41 -4.32 -3.16 -3.62
C GLY A 41 -3.55 -4.05 -2.67
N GLU A 42 -2.34 -4.44 -3.07
CA GLU A 42 -1.42 -5.28 -2.29
C GLU A 42 -0.57 -4.49 -1.27
N GLY A 43 -0.82 -3.18 -1.11
CA GLY A 43 -0.36 -2.40 0.03
C GLY A 43 1.03 -1.77 -0.06
N ARG A 44 1.74 -1.88 -1.18
CA ARG A 44 3.15 -1.41 -1.31
C ARG A 44 3.40 0.06 -0.89
N ASN A 45 2.43 0.94 -1.11
CA ASN A 45 2.53 2.35 -0.71
C ASN A 45 2.19 2.53 0.78
N ALA A 46 1.12 1.87 1.24
CA ALA A 46 0.73 1.85 2.65
C ALA A 46 1.86 1.36 3.56
N VAL A 47 2.53 0.27 3.20
CA VAL A 47 3.67 -0.28 3.96
C VAL A 47 4.81 0.75 4.01
N PHE A 48 5.19 1.32 2.86
CA PHE A 48 6.23 2.37 2.81
C PHE A 48 5.92 3.59 3.68
N LEU A 49 4.67 4.06 3.71
CA LEU A 49 4.26 5.16 4.58
C LEU A 49 4.30 4.77 6.06
N ALA A 50 3.95 3.52 6.38
CA ALA A 50 4.00 3.00 7.74
C ALA A 50 5.44 2.88 8.26
N GLU A 51 6.37 2.38 7.43
CA GLU A 51 7.81 2.31 7.74
C GLU A 51 8.43 3.69 8.00
N ARG A 52 7.82 4.76 7.46
CA ARG A 52 8.22 6.15 7.69
C ARG A 52 7.65 6.77 8.96
N GLY A 53 6.93 6.01 9.78
CA GLY A 53 6.40 6.45 11.07
C GLY A 53 4.94 6.92 11.05
N LEU A 54 4.23 6.78 9.92
CA LEU A 54 2.81 7.10 9.86
C LEU A 54 1.95 5.94 10.34
N SER A 55 0.87 6.25 11.04
CA SER A 55 -0.21 5.31 11.32
C SER A 55 -1.11 5.23 10.09
N VAL A 56 -0.94 4.18 9.29
CA VAL A 56 -1.61 4.05 7.99
C VAL A 56 -2.91 3.26 8.12
N THR A 57 -3.98 3.78 7.52
CA THR A 57 -5.19 3.03 7.19
C THR A 57 -5.18 2.75 5.70
N ALA A 58 -5.14 1.49 5.30
CA ALA A 58 -5.28 1.07 3.91
C ALA A 58 -6.71 0.59 3.66
N ALA A 59 -7.31 1.01 2.56
CA ALA A 59 -8.62 0.55 2.12
C ALA A 59 -8.54 0.10 0.66
N ASP A 60 -9.06 -1.09 0.40
CA ASP A 60 -9.24 -1.62 -0.94
C ASP A 60 -10.52 -2.45 -0.97
N ALA A 61 -11.10 -2.62 -2.16
CA ALA A 61 -12.25 -3.49 -2.34
C ALA A 61 -11.84 -4.98 -2.22
N SER A 62 -10.58 -5.31 -2.53
CA SER A 62 -10.05 -6.67 -2.46
C SER A 62 -9.48 -6.98 -1.09
N SER A 63 -10.14 -7.89 -0.36
CA SER A 63 -9.60 -8.41 0.90
C SER A 63 -8.35 -9.27 0.68
N VAL A 64 -8.24 -9.95 -0.47
CA VAL A 64 -7.06 -10.76 -0.83
C VAL A 64 -5.84 -9.88 -1.09
N GLY A 65 -6.03 -8.73 -1.75
CA GLY A 65 -4.98 -7.71 -1.91
C GLY A 65 -4.51 -7.19 -0.55
N LEU A 66 -5.44 -6.73 0.30
CA LEU A 66 -5.12 -6.19 1.62
C LEU A 66 -4.38 -7.18 2.53
N ALA A 67 -4.68 -8.48 2.42
CA ALA A 67 -4.01 -9.51 3.22
C ALA A 67 -2.49 -9.61 2.94
N LYS A 68 -2.01 -9.08 1.81
CA LYS A 68 -0.59 -9.04 1.45
C LYS A 68 0.14 -7.79 1.92
N ALA A 69 -0.53 -6.84 2.56
CA ALA A 69 0.07 -5.60 3.03
C ALA A 69 0.86 -5.83 4.34
N HIS A 70 2.10 -6.31 4.23
CA HIS A 70 3.02 -6.53 5.35
C HIS A 70 4.43 -6.10 5.01
#